data_AF-A0A7K0FFU2-F1
#
_entry.id   AF-A0A7K0FFU2-F1
#
_cell.length_a   1.000
_cell.length_b   1.000
_cell.length_c   1.000
_cell.angle_alpha   90.00
_cell.angle_beta   90.00
_cell.angle_gamma   90.00
#
_symmetry.space_group_name_H-M   'P 1'
#
loop_
_entity.id
_entity.type
_entity.pdbx_description
1 polymer ?
#
loop_
_entity_poly.entity_id
_entity_poly.type
_entity_poly.pdbx_seq_one_letter_code
_entity_poly.pdbx_strand_id
1 'polypeptide(L)'
;MNTIDYFKLQAKNLHRDFKTKVLDFDKDLNRFAFVYFPKYFAIDAIVHDFEIDEENFTLMNAQHIIANIAGFDKWGTLVKISESELELAKLLFEHQDKIDLISWNFYIADAQSMNEDELDAEIQVEIFKQVVIEDNIFEMVIESYLLKDEY
;
A
#
# COMPACT_ATOMS: atom_id res chain seq x y z
N MET A 1 -7.61 -10.55 14.18
CA MET A 1 -7.12 -11.05 12.88
C MET A 1 -5.62 -10.88 12.92
N ASN A 2 -4.81 -11.92 12.70
CA ASN A 2 -3.35 -11.71 12.66
C ASN A 2 -3.04 -10.76 11.49
N THR A 3 -2.09 -9.85 11.65
CA THR A 3 -1.69 -8.86 10.66
C THR A 3 -1.40 -9.47 9.28
N ILE A 4 -0.91 -10.71 9.20
CA ILE A 4 -0.73 -11.36 7.89
C ILE A 4 -2.05 -11.66 7.17
N ASP A 5 -3.13 -11.92 7.91
CA ASP A 5 -4.45 -12.15 7.32
C ASP A 5 -5.05 -10.86 6.76
N TYR A 6 -4.64 -9.69 7.29
CA TYR A 6 -4.95 -8.40 6.69
C TYR A 6 -4.39 -8.30 5.28
N PHE A 7 -3.09 -8.56 5.09
CA PHE A 7 -2.49 -8.50 3.76
C PHE A 7 -3.06 -9.56 2.79
N LYS A 8 -3.41 -10.74 3.28
CA LYS A 8 -4.12 -11.75 2.46
C LYS A 8 -5.50 -11.25 2.02
N LEU A 9 -6.21 -10.52 2.88
CA LEU A 9 -7.49 -9.92 2.54
C LEU A 9 -7.30 -8.81 1.49
N GLN A 10 -6.29 -7.96 1.65
CA GLN A 10 -5.98 -6.90 0.67
C GLN A 10 -5.64 -7.47 -0.70
N ALA A 11 -4.84 -8.54 -0.78
CA ALA A 11 -4.54 -9.21 -2.05
C ALA A 11 -5.80 -9.78 -2.73
N LYS A 12 -6.76 -10.31 -1.94
CA LYS A 12 -8.05 -10.78 -2.46
C LYS A 12 -8.94 -9.64 -2.93
N ASN A 13 -8.93 -8.51 -2.23
CA ASN A 13 -9.70 -7.32 -2.61
C ASN A 13 -9.14 -6.71 -3.90
N LEU A 14 -7.82 -6.55 -4.01
CA LEU A 14 -7.16 -6.07 -5.24
C LEU A 14 -7.49 -6.98 -6.43
N HIS A 15 -7.36 -8.29 -6.26
CA HIS A 15 -7.73 -9.24 -7.32
C HIS A 15 -9.23 -9.23 -7.65
N ARG A 16 -10.11 -8.88 -6.70
CA ARG A 16 -11.54 -8.70 -6.97
C ARG A 16 -11.79 -7.47 -7.82
N ASP A 17 -11.15 -6.35 -7.50
CA ASP A 17 -11.28 -5.11 -8.24
C ASP A 17 -10.75 -5.24 -9.68
N PHE A 18 -9.60 -5.92 -9.85
CA PHE A 18 -9.07 -6.24 -11.19
C PHE A 18 -10.04 -7.07 -12.04
N LYS A 19 -10.94 -7.87 -11.45
CA LYS A 19 -11.93 -8.65 -12.19
C LYS A 19 -13.12 -7.83 -12.68
N THR A 20 -13.25 -6.57 -12.25
CA THR A 20 -14.27 -5.65 -12.77
C THR A 20 -13.94 -5.11 -14.16
N LYS A 21 -12.77 -5.48 -14.69
CA LYS A 21 -12.25 -5.11 -16.00
C LYS A 21 -13.25 -5.32 -17.13
N VAL A 22 -13.53 -4.26 -17.87
CA VAL A 22 -14.32 -4.25 -19.10
C VAL A 22 -13.49 -3.58 -20.20
N LEU A 23 -13.53 -4.11 -21.42
CA LEU A 23 -12.96 -3.43 -22.58
C LEU A 23 -13.97 -2.39 -23.08
N ASP A 24 -13.61 -1.11 -23.00
CA ASP A 24 -14.44 0.00 -23.50
C ASP A 24 -13.62 0.94 -24.39
N PHE A 25 -14.30 1.75 -25.18
CA PHE A 25 -13.65 2.74 -26.03
C PHE A 25 -13.30 3.99 -25.21
N ASP A 26 -12.01 4.18 -24.97
CA ASP A 26 -11.47 5.39 -24.35
C ASP A 26 -11.41 6.50 -25.40
N LYS A 27 -12.18 7.56 -25.17
CA LYS A 27 -12.28 8.71 -26.08
C LYS A 27 -11.04 9.59 -26.06
N ASP A 28 -10.36 9.68 -24.92
CA ASP A 28 -9.19 10.53 -24.75
C ASP A 28 -7.97 9.89 -25.41
N LEU A 29 -7.88 8.56 -25.35
CA LEU A 29 -6.83 7.78 -26.03
C LEU A 29 -7.21 7.36 -27.47
N ASN A 30 -8.46 7.57 -27.87
CA ASN A 30 -9.02 7.17 -29.17
C ASN A 30 -8.72 5.69 -29.52
N ARG A 31 -8.84 4.80 -28.52
CA ARG A 31 -8.59 3.36 -28.64
C ARG A 31 -9.43 2.58 -27.64
N PHE A 32 -9.59 1.28 -27.85
CA PHE A 32 -10.11 0.41 -26.80
C PHE A 32 -9.09 0.28 -25.68
N ALA A 33 -9.55 0.48 -24.44
CA ALA A 33 -8.76 0.35 -23.23
C ALA A 33 -9.58 -0.41 -22.17
N PHE A 34 -8.89 -0.94 -21.18
CA PHE A 34 -9.54 -1.54 -20.03
C PHE A 34 -10.03 -0.45 -19.09
N VAL A 35 -11.28 -0.57 -18.66
CA VAL A 35 -11.92 0.28 -17.66
C VAL A 35 -12.31 -0.60 -16.47
N TYR A 36 -12.14 -0.06 -15.27
CA TYR A 36 -12.38 -0.76 -14.01
C TYR A 36 -13.49 -0.08 -13.21
N PHE A 37 -14.20 -0.86 -12.40
CA PHE A 37 -15.19 -0.39 -11.42
C PHE A 37 -14.80 -0.84 -10.01
N PRO A 38 -13.63 -0.40 -9.51
CA PRO A 38 -13.08 -0.92 -8.27
C PRO A 38 -13.86 -0.44 -7.05
N LYS A 39 -13.78 -1.22 -5.98
CA LYS A 39 -14.35 -0.86 -4.68
C LYS A 39 -13.28 -0.49 -3.64
N TYR A 40 -12.09 -1.06 -3.73
CA TYR A 40 -11.07 -0.98 -2.69
C TYR A 40 -9.81 -0.25 -3.16
N PHE A 41 -9.44 -0.37 -4.43
CA PHE A 41 -8.17 0.13 -4.94
C PHE A 41 -8.30 1.03 -6.17
N ALA A 42 -7.44 2.05 -6.26
CA ALA A 42 -7.25 2.86 -7.47
C ALA A 42 -6.50 2.02 -8.52
N ILE A 43 -7.24 1.18 -9.27
CA ILE A 43 -6.65 0.20 -10.18
C ILE A 43 -5.83 0.83 -11.28
N ASP A 44 -6.27 1.95 -11.87
CA ASP A 44 -5.54 2.59 -12.96
C ASP A 44 -4.14 3.06 -12.51
N ALA A 45 -4.03 3.61 -11.29
CA ALA A 45 -2.74 3.98 -10.69
C ALA A 45 -1.86 2.74 -10.47
N ILE A 46 -2.43 1.67 -9.89
CA ILE A 46 -1.70 0.42 -9.67
C ILE A 46 -1.22 -0.22 -10.98
N VAL A 47 -2.04 -0.21 -12.03
CA VAL A 47 -1.65 -0.73 -13.36
C VAL A 47 -0.48 0.06 -13.92
N HIS A 48 -0.53 1.39 -13.81
CA HIS A 48 0.51 2.28 -14.28
C HIS A 48 1.83 2.08 -13.51
N ASP A 49 1.78 2.17 -12.18
CA ASP A 49 2.98 2.23 -11.34
C ASP A 49 3.71 0.87 -11.24
N PHE A 50 2.99 -0.23 -11.44
CA PHE A 50 3.55 -1.59 -11.37
C PHE A 50 3.65 -2.30 -12.72
N GLU A 51 3.41 -1.59 -13.83
CA GLU A 51 3.52 -2.11 -15.21
C GLU A 51 2.81 -3.46 -15.39
N ILE A 52 1.56 -3.55 -14.93
CA ILE A 52 0.83 -4.82 -14.84
C ILE A 52 0.42 -5.33 -16.22
N ASP A 53 0.69 -6.61 -16.50
CA ASP A 53 0.01 -7.34 -17.59
C ASP A 53 -1.45 -7.60 -17.21
N GLU A 54 -2.32 -6.69 -17.65
CA GLU A 54 -3.74 -6.71 -17.35
C GLU A 54 -4.44 -7.97 -17.88
N GLU A 55 -3.93 -8.62 -18.94
CA GLU A 55 -4.55 -9.82 -19.52
C GLU A 55 -4.30 -11.08 -18.68
N ASN A 56 -3.17 -11.16 -17.97
CA ASN A 56 -2.74 -12.33 -17.21
C ASN A 56 -2.66 -12.09 -15.70
N PHE A 57 -3.45 -11.17 -15.16
CA PHE A 57 -3.42 -10.84 -13.73
C PHE A 57 -4.02 -11.95 -12.85
N THR A 58 -3.18 -12.54 -11.99
CA THR A 58 -3.58 -13.60 -11.04
C THR A 58 -3.60 -13.10 -9.59
N LEU A 59 -4.16 -13.92 -8.69
CA LEU A 59 -4.08 -13.66 -7.24
C LEU A 59 -2.62 -13.59 -6.74
N MET A 60 -1.71 -14.37 -7.34
CA MET A 60 -0.29 -14.31 -6.97
C MET A 60 0.31 -12.96 -7.36
N ASN A 61 -0.03 -12.42 -8.54
CA ASN A 61 0.36 -11.06 -8.92
C ASN A 61 -0.15 -10.06 -7.88
N ALA A 62 -1.44 -10.13 -7.51
CA ALA A 62 -2.01 -9.26 -6.49
C ALA A 62 -1.26 -9.35 -5.15
N GLN A 63 -0.85 -10.55 -4.71
CA GLN A 63 -0.04 -10.72 -3.52
C GLN A 63 1.32 -10.00 -3.61
N HIS A 64 2.00 -10.09 -4.75
CA HIS A 64 3.25 -9.37 -4.98
C HIS A 64 3.06 -7.86 -4.99
N ILE A 65 2.02 -7.36 -5.64
CA ILE A 65 1.71 -5.93 -5.66
C ILE A 65 1.43 -5.41 -4.25
N ILE A 66 0.62 -6.12 -3.45
CA ILE A 66 0.37 -5.74 -2.05
C ILE A 66 1.66 -5.71 -1.23
N ALA A 67 2.58 -6.65 -1.46
CA ALA A 67 3.88 -6.63 -0.79
C ALA A 67 4.70 -5.40 -1.20
N ASN A 68 4.71 -5.04 -2.49
CA ASN A 68 5.41 -3.85 -2.98
C ASN A 68 4.85 -2.56 -2.39
N ILE A 69 3.52 -2.41 -2.37
CA ILE A 69 2.86 -1.25 -1.73
C ILE A 69 3.20 -1.17 -0.24
N ALA A 70 3.29 -2.33 0.44
CA ALA A 70 3.72 -2.41 1.84
C ALA A 70 5.24 -2.23 2.05
N GLY A 71 6.03 -1.97 1.00
CA GLY A 71 7.47 -1.72 1.09
C GLY A 71 8.39 -2.92 0.94
N PHE A 72 7.89 -4.06 0.45
CA PHE A 72 8.66 -5.31 0.30
C PHE A 72 8.80 -5.73 -1.16
N ASP A 73 9.91 -6.38 -1.50
CA ASP A 73 10.19 -6.84 -2.87
C ASP A 73 9.22 -7.93 -3.39
N LYS A 74 8.69 -8.75 -2.47
CA LYS A 74 7.77 -9.85 -2.81
C LYS A 74 6.99 -10.35 -1.61
N TRP A 75 5.85 -10.98 -1.91
CA TRP A 75 4.99 -11.63 -0.92
C TRP A 75 5.74 -12.60 0.02
N GLY A 76 6.67 -13.38 -0.53
CA GLY A 76 7.47 -14.33 0.24
C GLY A 76 8.39 -13.71 1.29
N THR A 77 8.71 -12.42 1.17
CA THR A 77 9.47 -11.65 2.16
C THR A 77 8.51 -11.13 3.23
N LEU A 78 7.41 -10.46 2.82
CA LEU A 78 6.38 -9.94 3.73
C LEU A 78 5.86 -11.00 4.72
N VAL A 79 5.62 -12.23 4.28
CA VAL A 79 5.05 -13.29 5.16
C VAL A 79 6.03 -13.84 6.20
N LYS A 80 7.31 -13.44 6.16
CA LYS A 80 8.38 -13.99 7.02
C LYS A 80 8.89 -13.02 8.08
N ILE A 81 8.50 -11.75 8.00
CA ILE A 81 8.94 -10.72 8.95
C ILE A 81 8.27 -10.91 10.31
N SER A 82 8.78 -10.23 11.33
CA SER A 82 8.24 -10.26 12.68
C SER A 82 6.84 -9.63 12.78
N GLU A 83 6.16 -9.86 13.90
CA GLU A 83 4.82 -9.31 14.13
C GLU A 83 4.82 -7.78 14.19
N SER A 84 5.83 -7.17 14.80
CA SER A 84 6.01 -5.71 14.86
C SER A 84 6.32 -5.11 13.50
N GLU A 85 7.18 -5.75 12.69
CA GLU A 85 7.41 -5.33 11.30
C GLU A 85 6.13 -5.45 10.44
N LEU A 86 5.32 -6.50 10.65
CA LEU A 86 4.01 -6.62 10.00
C LEU A 86 3.05 -5.52 10.43
N GLU A 87 3.01 -5.16 11.72
CA GLU A 87 2.15 -4.08 12.24
C GLU A 87 2.56 -2.73 11.65
N LEU A 88 3.86 -2.42 11.63
CA LEU A 88 4.39 -1.20 11.00
C LEU A 88 4.03 -1.14 9.51
N ALA A 89 4.26 -2.23 8.78
CA ALA A 89 3.89 -2.30 7.37
C ALA A 89 2.39 -2.07 7.14
N LYS A 90 1.53 -2.57 8.04
CA LYS A 90 0.09 -2.37 7.96
C LYS A 90 -0.28 -0.91 8.18
N LEU A 91 0.32 -0.24 9.17
CA LEU A 91 0.09 1.18 9.44
C LEU A 91 0.50 2.04 8.23
N LEU A 92 1.69 1.81 7.67
CA LEU A 92 2.15 2.49 6.47
C LEU A 92 1.22 2.27 5.27
N PHE A 93 0.73 1.04 5.09
CA PHE A 93 -0.19 0.70 4.01
C PHE A 93 -1.55 1.40 4.16
N GLU A 94 -2.13 1.43 5.37
CA GLU A 94 -3.44 2.03 5.66
C GLU A 94 -3.42 3.57 5.61
N HIS A 95 -2.26 4.17 5.86
CA HIS A 95 -2.08 5.63 5.95
C HIS A 95 -1.17 6.19 4.86
N GLN A 96 -1.08 5.51 3.72
CA GLN A 96 -0.29 5.93 2.56
C GLN A 96 -0.70 7.32 2.02
N ASP A 97 -1.92 7.78 2.31
CA ASP A 97 -2.38 9.14 1.97
C ASP A 97 -1.79 10.23 2.88
N LYS A 98 -1.22 9.85 4.03
CA LYS A 98 -0.64 10.79 4.99
C LYS A 98 0.87 10.91 4.86
N ILE A 99 1.54 9.77 4.64
CA ILE A 99 2.99 9.70 4.50
C ILE A 99 3.37 8.51 3.60
N ASP A 100 4.24 8.77 2.62
CA ASP A 100 4.81 7.71 1.79
C ASP A 100 5.97 7.01 2.51
N LEU A 101 6.34 5.84 2.02
CA LEU A 101 7.40 5.02 2.62
C LEU A 101 8.77 5.71 2.64
N ILE A 102 9.09 6.50 1.61
CA ILE A 102 10.38 7.19 1.50
C ILE A 102 10.46 8.28 2.57
N SER A 103 9.40 9.09 2.68
CA SER A 103 9.25 10.14 3.67
C SER A 103 9.28 9.58 5.11
N TRP A 104 8.63 8.44 5.34
CA TRP A 104 8.71 7.74 6.64
C TRP A 104 10.13 7.29 6.95
N ASN A 105 10.82 6.67 6.00
CA ASN A 105 12.21 6.23 6.19
C ASN A 105 13.15 7.40 6.48
N PHE A 106 12.96 8.55 5.84
CA PHE A 106 13.72 9.76 6.14
C PHE A 106 13.42 10.30 7.55
N TYR A 107 12.15 10.33 7.95
CA TYR A 107 11.74 10.76 9.29
C TYR A 107 12.39 9.90 10.37
N ILE A 108 12.33 8.56 10.23
CA ILE A 108 12.95 7.64 11.17
C ILE A 108 14.47 7.73 11.15
N ALA A 109 15.11 7.92 9.99
CA ALA A 109 16.56 8.09 9.91
C ALA A 109 17.04 9.35 10.62
N ASP A 110 16.31 10.47 10.49
CA ASP A 110 16.61 11.71 11.19
C ASP A 110 16.44 11.54 12.71
N ALA A 111 15.30 10.96 13.14
CA ALA A 111 15.06 10.63 14.54
C ALA A 111 16.13 9.70 15.12
N GLN A 112 16.52 8.65 14.39
CA GLN A 112 17.55 7.70 14.79
C GLN A 112 18.90 8.39 15.00
N SER A 113 19.23 9.40 14.18
CA SER A 113 20.49 10.15 14.33
C SER A 113 20.60 10.91 15.64
N MET A 114 19.47 11.18 16.28
CA MET A 114 19.35 11.87 17.57
C MET A 114 19.13 10.92 18.75
N ASN A 115 19.03 9.60 18.52
CA ASN A 115 18.79 8.60 19.54
C ASN A 115 19.95 7.60 19.62
N GLU A 116 20.36 7.24 20.84
CA GLU A 116 21.40 6.24 21.08
C GLU A 116 20.88 4.81 20.87
N ASP A 117 19.63 4.56 21.25
CA ASP A 117 18.96 3.27 21.07
C ASP A 117 18.42 3.13 19.64
N GLU A 118 18.43 1.90 19.13
CA GLU A 118 17.86 1.55 17.83
C GLU A 118 16.34 1.72 17.87
N LEU A 119 15.79 2.51 16.95
CA LEU A 119 14.36 2.65 16.72
C LEU A 119 13.88 1.44 15.91
N ASP A 120 13.79 0.29 16.57
CA ASP A 120 13.29 -0.95 15.98
C ASP A 120 11.80 -0.84 15.57
N ALA A 121 11.26 -1.92 15.00
CA ALA A 121 9.89 -1.92 14.51
C ALA A 121 8.85 -1.69 15.62
N GLU A 122 9.09 -2.16 16.85
CA GLU A 122 8.16 -1.95 17.97
C GLU A 122 8.10 -0.47 18.35
N ILE A 123 9.26 0.18 18.44
CA ILE A 123 9.35 1.62 18.72
C ILE A 123 8.75 2.43 17.57
N GLN A 124 9.05 2.07 16.33
CA GLN A 124 8.51 2.74 15.15
C GLN A 124 6.98 2.67 15.07
N VAL A 125 6.36 1.57 15.47
CA VAL A 125 4.89 1.45 15.55
C VAL A 125 4.31 2.52 16.48
N GLU A 126 4.90 2.70 17.66
CA GLU A 126 4.44 3.69 18.64
C GLU A 126 4.69 5.12 18.16
N ILE A 127 5.85 5.38 17.54
CA ILE A 127 6.13 6.66 16.89
C ILE A 127 5.08 6.93 15.81
N PHE A 128 4.79 5.97 14.94
CA PHE A 128 3.83 6.13 13.85
C PHE A 128 2.44 6.50 14.37
N LYS A 129 1.96 5.77 15.38
CA LYS A 129 0.67 6.06 16.03
C LYS A 129 0.63 7.48 16.57
N GLN A 130 1.67 7.92 17.28
CA GLN A 130 1.73 9.28 17.82
C GLN A 130 1.75 10.33 16.70
N VAL A 131 2.72 10.25 15.77
CA VAL A 131 3.03 11.38 14.90
C VAL A 131 2.16 11.43 13.63
N VAL A 132 1.77 10.27 13.09
CA VAL A 132 0.95 10.19 11.87
C VAL A 132 -0.54 10.15 12.18
N ILE A 133 -0.94 9.45 13.24
CA ILE A 133 -2.37 9.25 13.56
C ILE A 133 -2.87 10.29 14.54
N GLU A 134 -2.24 10.44 15.70
CA GLU A 134 -2.72 11.32 16.77
C GLU A 134 -2.41 12.79 16.50
N ASP A 135 -1.13 13.12 16.30
CA ASP A 135 -0.67 14.50 16.10
C ASP A 135 -0.88 14.97 14.66
N ASN A 136 -0.99 14.02 13.72
CA ASN A 136 -1.22 14.26 12.29
C ASN A 136 -0.28 15.34 11.73
N ILE A 137 1.02 15.25 12.02
CA ILE A 137 1.99 16.32 11.73
C ILE A 137 2.36 16.42 10.25
N PHE A 138 1.98 15.43 9.45
CA PHE A 138 2.25 15.39 8.01
C PHE A 138 1.07 15.99 7.24
N GLU A 139 1.29 17.15 6.64
CA GLU A 139 0.33 17.82 5.74
C GLU A 139 0.67 17.55 4.26
N MET A 140 1.08 16.32 3.94
CA MET A 140 1.39 15.93 2.56
C MET A 140 0.10 15.61 1.79
N VAL A 141 0.06 15.97 0.51
CA VAL A 141 -0.98 15.51 -0.42
C VAL A 141 -0.39 14.33 -1.18
N ILE A 142 -0.73 13.12 -0.75
CA ILE A 142 -0.22 11.88 -1.34
C ILE A 142 -1.39 11.11 -1.93
N GLU A 143 -1.25 10.72 -3.19
CA GLU A 143 -2.22 9.84 -3.83
C GLU A 143 -2.15 8.45 -3.21
N SER A 144 -3.31 7.94 -2.80
CA SER A 144 -3.43 6.64 -2.17
C SER A 144 -3.96 5.61 -3.16
N TYR A 145 -3.32 4.46 -3.21
CA TYR A 145 -3.84 3.28 -3.90
C TYR A 145 -5.10 2.73 -3.24
N LEU A 146 -5.34 3.00 -1.95
CA LEU A 146 -6.59 2.66 -1.29
C LEU A 146 -7.66 3.71 -1.59
N LEU A 147 -8.80 3.25 -2.10
CA LEU A 147 -10.00 4.07 -2.20
C LEU A 147 -10.60 4.19 -0.81
N LYS A 148 -10.74 5.43 -0.33
CA LYS A 148 -11.53 5.71 0.86
C LYS A 148 -12.97 5.88 0.41
N ASP A 149 -13.91 5.27 1.13
CA ASP A 149 -15.33 5.55 0.93
C ASP A 149 -15.52 7.06 1.17
N GLU A 150 -15.71 7.84 0.10
CA GLU A 150 -16.28 9.18 0.22
C GLU A 150 -17.73 9.00 0.66
N TYR A 151 -17.99 9.17 1.95
CA TYR A 151 -19.35 9.20 2.51
C TYR A 151 -20.03 10.54 2.24
#